data_AF-A0A7Y4K1F0-F1
#
_entry.id   AF-A0A7Y4K1F0-F1
#
_cell.length_a   1.000
_cell.length_b   1.000
_cell.length_c   1.000
_cell.angle_alpha   90.00
_cell.angle_beta   90.00
_cell.angle_gamma   90.00
#
_symmetry.space_group_name_H-M   'P 1'
#
loop_
_entity.id
_entity.type
_entity.pdbx_description
1 polymer ?
#
loop_
_entity_poly.entity_id
_entity_poly.type
_entity_poly.pdbx_seq_one_letter_code
_entity_poly.pdbx_strand_id
1 'polypeptide(L)'
;MSKDTIADVGANRTGIKTSPVDSKDVIAEARRAKPSSLGDARAIADVRKQYMREAGDGLGSVPPPASLKGMAKTAMDMLKGGKPTVFIDKLGERLAFERSGVRLYEGALSKLEVFGSWEGGPSRELLTKIMDDELSHFALLVEAMEKLGADPTAMTPSADLTSVISMGVPAAISDARTNLRQCMEALLVAELTDNASWELLIDLARGLGHDSLADRFQLALDAEAEHLALVKGWLAAGVSTEARAPMDSATLPAQP
;
A
#
# COMPACT_ATOMS: atom_id res chain seq x y z
N MET A 1 29.35 -0.75 -0.95
CA MET A 1 28.61 -1.04 0.30
C MET A 1 27.67 -2.17 -0.01
N SER A 2 27.74 -3.27 0.75
CA SER A 2 26.78 -4.35 0.57
C SER A 2 25.39 -3.82 0.90
N LYS A 3 24.36 -4.22 0.17
CA LYS A 3 22.97 -3.79 0.43
C LYS A 3 22.28 -4.73 1.42
N ASP A 4 23.04 -5.55 2.14
CA ASP A 4 22.48 -6.63 2.95
C ASP A 4 21.90 -6.11 4.28
N THR A 5 22.23 -4.87 4.65
CA THR A 5 21.80 -4.18 5.88
C THR A 5 20.81 -3.05 5.57
N ILE A 6 19.85 -2.85 6.47
CA ILE A 6 18.91 -1.72 6.50
C ILE A 6 19.64 -0.42 6.84
N ALA A 7 20.60 -0.44 7.77
CA ALA A 7 21.26 0.76 8.26
C ALA A 7 22.72 0.53 8.66
N ASP A 8 23.64 1.19 7.94
CA ASP A 8 25.06 1.25 8.27
C ASP A 8 25.52 2.68 8.59
N VAL A 9 26.60 2.79 9.36
CA VAL A 9 27.35 4.05 9.46
C VAL A 9 27.98 4.35 8.10
N GLY A 10 27.61 5.48 7.51
CA GLY A 10 28.08 5.88 6.18
C GLY A 10 28.30 7.39 6.06
N ALA A 11 28.73 7.83 4.88
CA ALA A 11 29.02 9.22 4.58
C ALA A 11 27.76 10.05 4.26
N ASN A 12 26.62 9.73 4.87
CA ASN A 12 25.40 10.52 4.71
C ASN A 12 25.67 11.94 5.23
N ARG A 13 25.56 12.93 4.34
CA ARG A 13 25.87 14.33 4.63
C ARG A 13 24.64 15.11 5.10
N THR A 14 23.48 14.47 5.21
CA THR A 14 22.29 15.14 5.75
C THR A 14 22.41 15.33 7.26
N GLY A 15 21.80 16.40 7.78
CA GLY A 15 21.84 16.79 9.18
C GLY A 15 22.82 17.93 9.47
N ILE A 16 22.35 19.01 10.11
CA ILE A 16 23.13 20.25 10.31
C ILE A 16 24.48 20.05 11.04
N LYS A 17 24.62 18.98 11.81
CA LYS A 17 25.84 18.65 12.57
C LYS A 17 26.98 18.12 11.69
N THR A 18 26.69 17.66 10.47
CA THR A 18 27.72 17.12 9.55
C THR A 18 28.54 18.24 8.88
N SER A 19 28.08 19.49 8.89
CA SER A 19 28.84 20.67 8.42
C SER A 19 28.75 21.85 9.41
N PRO A 20 29.62 21.89 10.44
CA PRO A 20 29.65 22.98 11.42
C PRO A 20 30.00 24.36 10.82
N VAL A 21 30.69 24.39 9.67
CA VAL A 21 31.02 25.63 8.97
C VAL A 21 29.78 26.19 8.29
N ASP A 22 29.19 25.44 7.35
CA ASP A 22 28.02 25.89 6.59
C ASP A 22 26.81 26.12 7.49
N SER A 23 26.69 25.38 8.60
CA SER A 23 25.59 25.56 9.55
C SER A 23 25.51 26.98 10.12
N LYS A 24 26.65 27.65 10.33
CA LYS A 24 26.69 29.02 10.85
C LYS A 24 26.13 30.00 9.83
N ASP A 25 26.51 29.82 8.57
CA ASP A 25 26.06 30.68 7.47
C ASP A 25 24.57 30.47 7.20
N VAL A 26 24.09 29.22 7.19
CA VAL A 26 22.66 28.90 7.06
C VAL A 26 21.84 29.54 8.19
N ILE A 27 22.31 29.47 9.44
CA ILE A 27 21.62 30.10 10.58
C ILE A 27 21.67 31.63 10.47
N ALA A 28 22.81 32.20 10.08
CA ALA A 28 22.96 33.65 9.93
C ALA A 28 22.06 34.20 8.82
N GLU A 29 22.02 33.54 7.67
CA GLU A 29 21.17 33.90 6.55
C GLU A 29 19.69 33.67 6.86
N ALA A 30 19.31 32.58 7.53
CA ALA A 30 17.93 32.40 7.99
C ALA A 30 17.45 33.52 8.93
N ARG A 31 18.35 34.10 9.75
CA ARG A 31 18.05 35.26 10.61
C ARG A 31 17.97 36.58 9.83
N ARG A 32 18.74 36.72 8.75
CA ARG A 32 18.76 37.91 7.88
C ARG A 32 17.62 37.92 6.87
N ALA A 33 17.23 36.74 6.41
CA ALA A 33 16.15 36.54 5.47
C ALA A 33 14.86 37.07 6.08
N LYS A 34 14.33 38.14 5.50
CA LYS A 34 12.96 38.56 5.78
C LYS A 34 12.04 37.60 5.03
N PRO A 35 11.10 36.92 5.71
CA PRO A 35 10.08 36.16 5.03
C PRO A 35 9.39 37.03 3.98
N SER A 36 9.22 36.52 2.77
CA SER A 36 8.49 37.21 1.69
C SER A 36 6.97 37.27 1.95
N SER A 37 6.51 36.65 3.03
CA SER A 37 5.14 36.66 3.54
C SER A 37 5.18 36.55 5.06
N LEU A 38 4.15 37.05 5.75
CA LEU A 38 3.97 36.89 7.20
C LEU A 38 3.87 35.40 7.62
N GLY A 39 3.71 34.48 6.67
CA GLY A 39 3.97 33.06 6.88
C GLY A 39 2.86 32.36 7.66
N ASP A 40 1.61 32.60 7.30
CA ASP A 40 0.51 31.77 7.78
C ASP A 40 0.03 30.77 6.72
N ALA A 41 -0.58 29.69 7.18
CA ALA A 41 -1.11 28.65 6.30
C ALA A 41 -2.40 29.07 5.57
N ARG A 42 -2.90 30.31 5.71
CA ARG A 42 -4.23 30.72 5.23
C ARG A 42 -4.29 30.82 3.71
N ALA A 43 -3.29 31.42 3.07
CA ALA A 43 -3.26 31.55 1.62
C ALA A 43 -3.27 30.17 0.93
N ILE A 44 -2.43 29.24 1.41
CA ILE A 44 -2.42 27.86 0.91
C ILE A 44 -3.75 27.16 1.22
N ALA A 45 -4.34 27.38 2.39
CA ALA A 45 -5.64 26.82 2.73
C ALA A 45 -6.75 27.35 1.81
N ASP A 46 -6.72 28.63 1.43
CA ASP A 46 -7.73 29.23 0.55
C ASP A 46 -7.62 28.70 -0.88
N VAL A 47 -6.39 28.53 -1.38
CA VAL A 47 -6.14 27.83 -2.65
C VAL A 47 -6.66 26.39 -2.61
N ARG A 48 -6.39 25.64 -1.53
CA ARG A 48 -6.92 24.27 -1.36
C ARG A 48 -8.44 24.25 -1.33
N LYS A 49 -9.08 25.18 -0.62
CA LYS A 49 -10.56 25.32 -0.60
C LYS A 49 -11.11 25.64 -1.99
N GLN A 50 -10.41 26.49 -2.76
CA GLN A 50 -10.81 26.80 -4.13
C GLN A 50 -10.79 25.53 -4.98
N TYR A 51 -9.67 24.79 -5.02
CA TYR A 51 -9.59 23.52 -5.74
C TYR A 51 -10.65 22.51 -5.29
N MET A 52 -10.93 22.39 -3.98
CA MET A 52 -11.99 21.51 -3.48
C MET A 52 -13.39 21.89 -3.97
N ARG A 53 -13.68 23.19 -4.16
CA ARG A 53 -14.97 23.65 -4.71
C ARG A 53 -15.05 23.49 -6.23
N GLU A 54 -13.92 23.59 -6.91
CA GLU A 54 -13.83 23.51 -8.38
C GLU A 54 -13.69 22.07 -8.90
N ALA A 55 -13.39 21.10 -8.02
CA ALA A 55 -13.14 19.70 -8.39
C ALA A 55 -14.31 18.97 -9.08
N GLY A 56 -15.49 19.57 -9.20
CA GLY A 56 -16.60 19.03 -10.00
C GLY A 56 -17.09 17.66 -9.51
N ASP A 57 -17.08 16.67 -10.40
CA ASP A 57 -17.64 15.31 -10.18
C ASP A 57 -16.77 14.39 -9.30
N GLY A 58 -15.76 14.94 -8.61
CA GLY A 58 -14.88 14.17 -7.72
C GLY A 58 -14.00 13.17 -8.49
N LEU A 59 -13.77 11.99 -7.91
CA LEU A 59 -12.96 10.91 -8.50
C LEU A 59 -13.73 10.07 -9.54
N GLY A 60 -14.89 10.56 -10.01
CA GLY A 60 -15.73 9.88 -10.99
C GLY A 60 -16.92 9.12 -10.38
N SER A 61 -17.41 8.12 -11.12
CA SER A 61 -18.62 7.36 -10.75
C SER A 61 -18.51 5.89 -11.15
N VAL A 62 -19.17 5.00 -10.39
CA VAL A 62 -19.33 3.60 -10.78
C VAL A 62 -20.19 3.52 -12.06
N PRO A 63 -19.76 2.80 -13.11
CA PRO A 63 -20.52 2.69 -14.35
C PRO A 63 -21.83 1.91 -14.15
N PRO A 64 -22.86 2.17 -14.97
CA PRO A 64 -24.08 1.37 -14.94
C PRO A 64 -23.80 -0.10 -15.33
N PRO A 65 -24.58 -1.06 -14.83
CA PRO A 65 -24.44 -2.46 -15.22
C PRO A 65 -24.56 -2.65 -16.74
N ALA A 66 -23.68 -3.46 -17.34
CA ALA A 66 -23.66 -3.68 -18.78
C ALA A 66 -24.81 -4.56 -19.32
N SER A 67 -25.58 -5.20 -18.43
CA SER A 67 -26.68 -6.10 -18.80
C SER A 67 -28.05 -5.60 -18.35
N LEU A 68 -29.09 -5.90 -19.13
CA LEU A 68 -30.49 -5.58 -18.79
C LEU A 68 -30.90 -6.18 -17.44
N LYS A 69 -30.44 -7.41 -17.15
CA LYS A 69 -30.68 -8.08 -15.86
C LYS A 69 -29.99 -7.34 -14.71
N GLY A 70 -28.75 -6.91 -14.90
CA GLY A 70 -28.00 -6.10 -13.93
C GLY A 70 -28.70 -4.77 -13.64
N MET A 71 -29.14 -4.06 -14.68
CA MET A 71 -29.88 -2.81 -14.53
C MET A 71 -31.18 -2.98 -13.74
N ALA A 72 -31.95 -4.02 -14.01
CA ALA A 72 -33.19 -4.30 -13.27
C ALA A 72 -32.93 -4.60 -11.79
N LYS A 73 -31.86 -5.35 -11.47
CA LYS A 73 -31.47 -5.67 -10.09
C LYS A 73 -31.04 -4.41 -9.33
N THR A 74 -30.17 -3.59 -9.92
CA THR A 74 -29.73 -2.32 -9.32
C THR A 74 -30.90 -1.39 -9.03
N ALA A 75 -31.86 -1.27 -9.97
CA ALA A 75 -33.06 -0.47 -9.76
C ALA A 75 -33.91 -0.99 -8.60
N MET A 76 -34.06 -2.31 -8.46
CA MET A 76 -34.80 -2.92 -7.34
C MET A 76 -34.13 -2.63 -5.98
N ASP A 77 -32.81 -2.74 -5.91
CA ASP A 77 -32.05 -2.49 -4.68
C ASP A 77 -32.08 -1.01 -4.27
N MET A 78 -32.04 -0.10 -5.25
CA MET A 78 -32.26 1.33 -5.02
C MET A 78 -33.67 1.64 -4.50
N LEU A 79 -34.71 0.97 -5.05
CA LEU A 79 -36.09 1.12 -4.57
C LEU A 79 -36.28 0.63 -3.13
N LYS A 80 -35.45 -0.30 -2.66
CA LYS A 80 -35.40 -0.74 -1.25
C LYS A 80 -34.62 0.22 -0.34
N GLY A 81 -34.13 1.34 -0.86
CA GLY A 81 -33.35 2.34 -0.13
C GLY A 81 -31.85 2.04 -0.03
N GLY A 82 -31.37 0.97 -0.68
CA GLY A 82 -29.95 0.63 -0.73
C GLY A 82 -29.17 1.47 -1.75
N LYS A 83 -27.85 1.58 -1.56
CA LYS A 83 -26.90 2.12 -2.55
C LYS A 83 -25.94 1.01 -2.98
N PRO A 84 -26.37 0.05 -3.82
CA PRO A 84 -25.54 -1.10 -4.23
C PRO A 84 -24.24 -0.67 -4.91
N THR A 85 -24.20 0.54 -5.48
CA THR A 85 -23.00 1.15 -6.06
C THR A 85 -21.86 1.31 -5.06
N VAL A 86 -22.13 1.49 -3.76
CA VAL A 86 -21.08 1.57 -2.73
C VAL A 86 -20.36 0.24 -2.60
N PHE A 87 -21.08 -0.87 -2.63
CA PHE A 87 -20.46 -2.20 -2.55
C PHE A 87 -19.65 -2.51 -3.81
N ILE A 88 -20.18 -2.17 -5.01
CA ILE A 88 -19.42 -2.29 -6.25
C ILE A 88 -18.15 -1.42 -6.23
N ASP A 89 -18.24 -0.20 -5.70
CA ASP A 89 -17.08 0.69 -5.58
C ASP A 89 -15.99 0.09 -4.68
N LYS A 90 -16.37 -0.51 -3.54
CA LYS A 90 -15.43 -1.18 -2.63
C LYS A 90 -14.87 -2.49 -3.17
N LEU A 91 -15.63 -3.23 -3.96
CA LEU A 91 -15.10 -4.37 -4.71
C LEU A 91 -14.07 -3.90 -5.76
N GLY A 92 -14.34 -2.79 -6.46
CA GLY A 92 -13.42 -2.18 -7.41
C GLY A 92 -12.13 -1.70 -6.74
N GLU A 93 -12.23 -1.09 -5.56
CA GLU A 93 -11.09 -0.72 -4.71
C GLU A 93 -10.19 -1.93 -4.42
N ARG A 94 -10.78 -2.98 -3.84
CA ARG A 94 -10.04 -4.19 -3.47
C ARG A 94 -9.43 -4.86 -4.70
N LEU A 95 -10.18 -4.97 -5.79
CA LEU A 95 -9.69 -5.56 -7.04
C LEU A 95 -8.50 -4.80 -7.64
N ALA A 96 -8.52 -3.45 -7.56
CA ALA A 96 -7.39 -2.63 -8.00
C ALA A 96 -6.14 -2.83 -7.13
N PHE A 97 -6.32 -3.04 -5.82
CA PHE A 97 -5.23 -3.36 -4.92
C PHE A 97 -4.65 -4.77 -5.19
N GLU A 98 -5.49 -5.81 -5.25
CA GLU A 98 -5.08 -7.20 -5.55
C GLU A 98 -4.28 -7.31 -6.86
N ARG A 99 -4.64 -6.50 -7.86
CA ARG A 99 -3.92 -6.44 -9.15
C ARG A 99 -2.43 -6.14 -8.96
N SER A 100 -2.10 -5.38 -7.93
CA SER A 100 -0.72 -5.05 -7.56
C SER A 100 -0.08 -6.13 -6.68
N GLY A 101 -0.85 -6.83 -5.84
CA GLY A 101 -0.38 -7.82 -4.85
C GLY A 101 0.58 -8.86 -5.44
N VAL A 102 0.20 -9.51 -6.53
CA VAL A 102 1.06 -10.48 -7.25
C VAL A 102 2.42 -9.88 -7.62
N ARG A 103 2.43 -8.63 -8.12
CA ARG A 103 3.67 -7.93 -8.51
C ARG A 103 4.54 -7.56 -7.31
N LEU A 104 3.94 -7.31 -6.15
CA LEU A 104 4.70 -7.02 -4.92
C LEU A 104 5.51 -8.26 -4.51
N TYR A 105 4.86 -9.43 -4.51
CA TYR A 105 5.50 -10.68 -4.14
C TYR A 105 6.51 -11.20 -5.18
N GLU A 106 6.28 -10.99 -6.47
CA GLU A 106 7.32 -11.19 -7.50
C GLU A 106 8.57 -10.33 -7.25
N GLY A 107 8.36 -9.07 -6.84
CA GLY A 107 9.45 -8.17 -6.44
C GLY A 107 10.20 -8.68 -5.21
N ALA A 108 9.48 -9.16 -4.20
CA ALA A 108 10.06 -9.77 -3.00
C ALA A 108 10.87 -11.03 -3.32
N LEU A 109 10.35 -11.92 -4.18
CA LEU A 109 11.06 -13.10 -4.68
C LEU A 109 12.36 -12.72 -5.41
N SER A 110 12.32 -11.68 -6.23
CA SER A 110 13.51 -11.17 -6.93
C SER A 110 14.55 -10.65 -5.94
N LYS A 111 14.13 -9.96 -4.88
CA LYS A 111 15.04 -9.52 -3.81
C LYS A 111 15.57 -10.68 -2.97
N LEU A 112 14.76 -11.71 -2.71
CA LEU A 112 15.19 -12.93 -2.02
C LEU A 112 16.30 -13.64 -2.80
N GLU A 113 16.20 -13.69 -4.11
CA GLU A 113 17.22 -14.30 -4.96
C GLU A 113 18.57 -13.57 -4.90
N VAL A 114 18.55 -12.23 -4.77
CA VAL A 114 19.76 -11.40 -4.75
C VAL A 114 20.37 -11.31 -3.35
N PHE A 115 19.55 -11.07 -2.33
CA PHE A 115 20.02 -10.74 -0.97
C PHE A 115 19.96 -11.93 -0.01
N GLY A 116 19.35 -13.04 -0.42
CA GLY A 116 19.10 -14.17 0.46
C GLY A 116 18.09 -13.85 1.57
N SER A 117 17.96 -14.79 2.51
CA SER A 117 17.09 -14.67 3.68
C SER A 117 17.90 -14.62 4.97
N TRP A 118 17.22 -14.63 6.11
CA TRP A 118 17.80 -14.66 7.45
C TRP A 118 17.08 -15.68 8.32
N GLU A 119 17.62 -15.96 9.51
CA GLU A 119 16.95 -16.81 10.49
C GLU A 119 15.59 -16.21 10.89
N GLY A 120 14.51 -16.98 10.70
CA GLY A 120 13.15 -16.48 10.88
C GLY A 120 12.67 -15.52 9.80
N GLY A 121 13.37 -15.43 8.66
CA GLY A 121 12.98 -14.66 7.48
C GLY A 121 12.12 -15.45 6.49
N PRO A 122 11.75 -14.82 5.35
CA PRO A 122 10.91 -15.46 4.34
C PRO A 122 11.64 -16.60 3.62
N SER A 123 10.89 -17.62 3.20
CA SER A 123 11.36 -18.64 2.26
C SER A 123 10.74 -18.42 0.88
N ARG A 124 11.34 -19.01 -0.16
CA ARG A 124 10.78 -18.95 -1.52
C ARG A 124 9.39 -19.59 -1.55
N GLU A 125 9.23 -20.71 -0.87
CA GLU A 125 7.97 -21.46 -0.80
C GLU A 125 6.85 -20.63 -0.17
N LEU A 126 7.13 -19.95 0.94
CA LEU A 126 6.13 -19.11 1.61
C LEU A 126 5.78 -17.87 0.78
N LEU A 127 6.76 -17.20 0.18
CA LEU A 127 6.48 -16.05 -0.71
C LEU A 127 5.69 -16.47 -1.95
N THR A 128 5.99 -17.64 -2.53
CA THR A 128 5.21 -18.18 -3.66
C THR A 128 3.79 -18.55 -3.24
N LYS A 129 3.59 -19.17 -2.07
CA LYS A 129 2.26 -19.45 -1.55
C LYS A 129 1.43 -18.16 -1.47
N ILE A 130 1.98 -17.12 -0.83
CA ILE A 130 1.26 -15.85 -0.69
C ILE A 130 0.92 -15.30 -2.07
N MET A 131 1.88 -15.25 -3.01
CA MET A 131 1.65 -14.80 -4.37
C MET A 131 0.51 -15.56 -5.09
N ASP A 132 0.39 -16.87 -4.88
CA ASP A 132 -0.70 -17.69 -5.45
C ASP A 132 -2.04 -17.42 -4.77
N ASP A 133 -2.04 -17.13 -3.47
CA ASP A 133 -3.22 -16.71 -2.70
C ASP A 133 -3.72 -15.34 -3.19
N GLU A 134 -2.84 -14.34 -3.40
CA GLU A 134 -3.15 -13.03 -4.00
C GLU A 134 -3.82 -13.17 -5.38
N LEU A 135 -3.30 -14.07 -6.22
CA LEU A 135 -3.90 -14.34 -7.53
C LEU A 135 -5.32 -14.92 -7.40
N SER A 136 -5.53 -15.78 -6.41
CA SER A 136 -6.83 -16.37 -6.11
C SER A 136 -7.81 -15.33 -5.56
N HIS A 137 -7.34 -14.40 -4.74
CA HIS A 137 -8.11 -13.27 -4.21
C HIS A 137 -8.54 -12.30 -5.32
N PHE A 138 -7.63 -11.97 -6.24
CA PHE A 138 -7.96 -11.22 -7.45
C PHE A 138 -9.08 -11.90 -8.25
N ALA A 139 -8.97 -13.20 -8.51
CA ALA A 139 -9.97 -13.96 -9.26
C ALA A 139 -11.33 -14.00 -8.55
N LEU A 140 -11.35 -14.14 -7.22
CA LEU A 140 -12.55 -14.09 -6.40
C LEU A 140 -13.30 -12.76 -6.55
N LEU A 141 -12.59 -11.63 -6.56
CA LEU A 141 -13.19 -10.31 -6.72
C LEU A 141 -13.73 -10.07 -8.13
N VAL A 142 -13.01 -10.52 -9.17
CA VAL A 142 -13.50 -10.50 -10.56
C VAL A 142 -14.84 -11.22 -10.66
N GLU A 143 -14.90 -12.46 -10.16
CA GLU A 143 -16.11 -13.27 -10.18
C GLU A 143 -17.26 -12.61 -9.38
N ALA A 144 -16.95 -12.00 -8.24
CA ALA A 144 -17.93 -11.29 -7.42
C ALA A 144 -18.54 -10.10 -8.17
N MET A 145 -17.71 -9.27 -8.82
CA MET A 145 -18.17 -8.12 -9.61
C MET A 145 -19.04 -8.57 -10.78
N GLU A 146 -18.62 -9.58 -11.53
CA GLU A 146 -19.38 -10.13 -12.66
C GLU A 146 -20.75 -10.68 -12.23
N LYS A 147 -20.81 -11.42 -11.11
CA LYS A 147 -22.07 -11.95 -10.54
C LYS A 147 -23.05 -10.86 -10.12
N LEU A 148 -22.53 -9.69 -9.73
CA LEU A 148 -23.34 -8.52 -9.42
C LEU A 148 -23.69 -7.68 -10.66
N GLY A 149 -23.18 -8.04 -11.84
CA GLY A 149 -23.42 -7.36 -13.10
C GLY A 149 -22.54 -6.12 -13.31
N ALA A 150 -21.48 -5.96 -12.51
CA ALA A 150 -20.48 -4.92 -12.66
C ALA A 150 -19.36 -5.35 -13.62
N ASP A 151 -18.64 -4.37 -14.14
CA ASP A 151 -17.46 -4.57 -14.99
C ASP A 151 -16.19 -4.55 -14.13
N PRO A 152 -15.47 -5.67 -13.97
CA PRO A 152 -14.24 -5.75 -13.18
C PRO A 152 -13.06 -4.97 -13.79
N THR A 153 -13.20 -4.47 -15.02
CA THR A 153 -12.18 -3.63 -15.67
C THR A 153 -12.37 -2.13 -15.41
N ALA A 154 -13.51 -1.74 -14.84
CA ALA A 154 -13.82 -0.34 -14.57
C ALA A 154 -12.93 0.23 -13.46
N MET A 155 -12.41 1.44 -13.68
CA MET A 155 -11.81 2.25 -12.62
C MET A 155 -12.93 2.93 -11.84
N THR A 156 -13.29 2.39 -10.67
CA THR A 156 -14.26 3.02 -9.77
C THR A 156 -13.60 4.16 -8.97
N PRO A 157 -14.38 5.07 -8.35
CA PRO A 157 -13.81 6.16 -7.55
C PRO A 157 -12.87 5.68 -6.44
N SER A 158 -13.23 4.61 -5.73
CA SER A 158 -12.36 4.05 -4.68
C SER A 158 -11.15 3.30 -5.28
N ALA A 159 -11.28 2.70 -6.48
CA ALA A 159 -10.14 2.12 -7.21
C ALA A 159 -9.10 3.17 -7.63
N ASP A 160 -9.55 4.34 -8.07
CA ASP A 160 -8.67 5.48 -8.37
C ASP A 160 -7.96 5.96 -7.09
N LEU A 161 -8.74 6.20 -6.02
CA LEU A 161 -8.19 6.66 -4.75
C LEU A 161 -7.17 5.68 -4.17
N THR A 162 -7.46 4.39 -4.12
CA THR A 162 -6.52 3.41 -3.55
C THR A 162 -5.25 3.30 -4.36
N SER A 163 -5.32 3.48 -5.69
CA SER A 163 -4.13 3.50 -6.55
C SER A 163 -3.20 4.67 -6.19
N VAL A 164 -3.77 5.82 -5.84
CA VAL A 164 -3.00 6.98 -5.35
C VAL A 164 -2.46 6.72 -3.95
N ILE A 165 -3.26 6.18 -3.04
CA ILE A 165 -2.85 5.89 -1.66
C ILE A 165 -1.68 4.88 -1.63
N SER A 166 -1.76 3.82 -2.44
CA SER A 166 -0.81 2.70 -2.40
C SER A 166 0.42 2.88 -3.30
N MET A 167 0.53 3.99 -4.06
CA MET A 167 1.56 4.18 -5.09
C MET A 167 3.00 4.00 -4.59
N GLY A 168 3.25 4.27 -3.31
CA GLY A 168 4.57 4.14 -2.69
C GLY A 168 5.03 2.71 -2.48
N VAL A 169 4.11 1.75 -2.35
CA VAL A 169 4.44 0.37 -2.02
C VAL A 169 5.17 -0.33 -3.17
N PRO A 170 4.63 -0.38 -4.41
CA PRO A 170 5.37 -0.95 -5.54
C PRO A 170 6.67 -0.21 -5.83
N ALA A 171 6.69 1.11 -5.63
CA ALA A 171 7.87 1.94 -5.84
C ALA A 171 9.02 1.57 -4.88
N ALA A 172 8.72 1.34 -3.59
CA ALA A 172 9.72 0.93 -2.60
C ALA A 172 10.27 -0.48 -2.86
N ILE A 173 9.40 -1.41 -3.27
CA ILE A 173 9.79 -2.80 -3.58
C ILE A 173 10.63 -2.85 -4.86
N SER A 174 10.27 -2.06 -5.88
CA SER A 174 10.98 -2.06 -7.17
C SER A 174 12.27 -1.24 -7.14
N ASP A 175 12.50 -0.42 -6.11
CA ASP A 175 13.72 0.36 -5.99
C ASP A 175 14.94 -0.57 -5.86
N ALA A 176 15.86 -0.50 -6.82
CA ALA A 176 17.08 -1.30 -6.81
C ALA A 176 18.00 -0.96 -5.63
N ARG A 177 17.79 0.16 -4.94
CA ARG A 177 18.52 0.58 -3.75
C ARG A 177 17.99 -0.08 -2.48
N THR A 178 16.78 -0.64 -2.48
CA THR A 178 16.22 -1.32 -1.31
C THR A 178 16.58 -2.80 -1.27
N ASN A 179 16.67 -3.37 -0.08
CA ASN A 179 16.94 -4.78 0.14
C ASN A 179 15.70 -5.58 0.56
N LEU A 180 15.86 -6.88 0.81
CA LEU A 180 14.72 -7.74 1.17
C LEU A 180 14.08 -7.33 2.52
N ARG A 181 14.87 -6.89 3.51
CA ARG A 181 14.33 -6.43 4.80
C ARG A 181 13.46 -5.18 4.65
N GLN A 182 13.94 -4.19 3.89
CA GLN A 182 13.18 -2.97 3.57
C GLN A 182 11.94 -3.27 2.71
N CYS A 183 12.01 -4.29 1.86
CA CYS A 183 10.84 -4.79 1.15
C CYS A 183 9.77 -5.35 2.10
N MET A 184 10.15 -5.98 3.22
CA MET A 184 9.17 -6.44 4.22
C MET A 184 8.45 -5.27 4.91
N GLU A 185 9.09 -4.10 5.05
CA GLU A 185 8.42 -2.88 5.56
C GLU A 185 7.31 -2.43 4.60
N ALA A 186 7.59 -2.43 3.29
CA ALA A 186 6.61 -2.09 2.26
C ALA A 186 5.47 -3.11 2.18
N LEU A 187 5.78 -4.41 2.26
CA LEU A 187 4.76 -5.46 2.33
C LEU A 187 3.91 -5.33 3.58
N LEU A 188 4.49 -5.03 4.75
CA LEU A 188 3.70 -4.86 5.98
C LEU A 188 2.64 -3.75 5.84
N VAL A 189 2.95 -2.66 5.13
CA VAL A 189 1.96 -1.61 4.81
C VAL A 189 0.84 -2.15 3.92
N ALA A 190 1.18 -2.99 2.94
CA ALA A 190 0.19 -3.63 2.07
C ALA A 190 -0.72 -4.56 2.87
N GLU A 191 -0.14 -5.52 3.61
CA GLU A 191 -0.86 -6.54 4.40
C GLU A 191 -1.81 -5.96 5.45
N LEU A 192 -1.40 -4.88 6.13
CA LEU A 192 -2.26 -4.17 7.09
C LEU A 192 -3.47 -3.55 6.41
N THR A 193 -3.28 -2.99 5.22
CA THR A 193 -4.36 -2.41 4.43
C THR A 193 -5.27 -3.49 3.88
N ASP A 194 -4.70 -4.64 3.52
CA ASP A 194 -5.40 -5.80 2.98
C ASP A 194 -6.42 -6.37 3.97
N ASN A 195 -5.93 -6.73 5.16
CA ASN A 195 -6.74 -7.30 6.23
C ASN A 195 -7.95 -6.40 6.56
N ALA A 196 -7.71 -5.10 6.75
CA ALA A 196 -8.78 -4.15 7.06
C ALA A 196 -9.79 -4.00 5.91
N SER A 197 -9.35 -4.17 4.66
CA SER A 197 -10.22 -4.08 3.48
C SER A 197 -11.13 -5.31 3.38
N TRP A 198 -10.62 -6.51 3.65
CA TRP A 198 -11.42 -7.72 3.66
C TRP A 198 -12.46 -7.73 4.78
N GLU A 199 -12.11 -7.29 5.99
CA GLU A 199 -13.07 -7.09 7.10
C GLU A 199 -14.24 -6.20 6.66
N LEU A 200 -13.95 -5.05 6.05
CA LEU A 200 -14.96 -4.12 5.55
C LEU A 200 -15.85 -4.76 4.46
N LEU A 201 -15.26 -5.51 3.52
CA LEU A 201 -16.02 -6.17 2.46
C LEU A 201 -16.95 -7.25 3.00
N ILE A 202 -16.52 -8.01 4.01
CA ILE A 202 -17.35 -9.01 4.68
C ILE A 202 -18.56 -8.35 5.34
N ASP A 203 -18.34 -7.27 6.08
CA ASP A 203 -19.41 -6.52 6.75
C ASP A 203 -20.41 -5.93 5.75
N LEU A 204 -19.91 -5.34 4.65
CA LEU A 204 -20.76 -4.84 3.57
C LEU A 204 -21.55 -5.95 2.89
N ALA A 205 -20.91 -7.08 2.59
CA ALA A 205 -21.56 -8.22 1.96
C ALA A 205 -22.69 -8.78 2.83
N ARG A 206 -22.45 -9.00 4.14
CA ARG A 206 -23.47 -9.44 5.10
C ARG A 206 -24.60 -8.42 5.24
N GLY A 207 -24.25 -7.14 5.40
CA GLY A 207 -25.22 -6.05 5.52
C GLY A 207 -26.16 -5.90 4.31
N LEU A 208 -25.73 -6.38 3.14
CA LEU A 208 -26.50 -6.38 1.90
C LEU A 208 -27.14 -7.74 1.58
N GLY A 209 -27.03 -8.74 2.46
CA GLY A 209 -27.62 -10.07 2.28
C GLY A 209 -26.86 -10.97 1.29
N HIS A 210 -25.56 -10.72 1.10
CA HIS A 210 -24.65 -11.55 0.31
C HIS A 210 -23.85 -12.51 1.20
N ASP A 211 -24.52 -13.26 2.07
CA ASP A 211 -23.87 -14.10 3.10
C ASP A 211 -22.90 -15.13 2.49
N SER A 212 -23.28 -15.79 1.41
CA SER A 212 -22.40 -16.76 0.73
C SER A 212 -21.16 -16.12 0.11
N LEU A 213 -21.21 -14.84 -0.27
CA LEU A 213 -20.05 -14.10 -0.74
C LEU A 213 -19.18 -13.67 0.45
N ALA A 214 -19.80 -13.23 1.54
CA ALA A 214 -19.11 -12.91 2.79
C ALA A 214 -18.33 -14.12 3.34
N ASP A 215 -18.90 -15.33 3.29
CA ASP A 215 -18.22 -16.56 3.71
C ASP A 215 -16.99 -16.86 2.85
N ARG A 216 -17.04 -16.55 1.54
CA ARG A 216 -15.87 -16.69 0.67
C ARG A 216 -14.82 -15.62 0.95
N PHE A 217 -15.23 -14.39 1.25
CA PHE A 217 -14.33 -13.32 1.68
C PHE A 217 -13.69 -13.64 3.03
N GLN A 218 -14.36 -14.36 3.91
CA GLN A 218 -13.78 -14.82 5.16
C GLN A 218 -12.59 -15.77 4.91
N LEU A 219 -12.68 -16.66 3.92
CA LEU A 219 -11.55 -17.53 3.56
C LEU A 219 -10.34 -16.73 3.06
N ALA A 220 -10.59 -15.65 2.31
CA ALA A 220 -9.52 -14.73 1.89
C ALA A 220 -8.92 -14.00 3.11
N LEU A 221 -9.75 -13.46 4.00
CA LEU A 221 -9.28 -12.82 5.24
C LEU A 221 -8.46 -13.76 6.12
N ASP A 222 -8.83 -15.05 6.21
CA ASP A 222 -8.08 -16.03 6.98
C ASP A 222 -6.67 -16.25 6.40
N ALA A 223 -6.52 -16.25 5.07
CA ALA A 223 -5.22 -16.27 4.39
C ALA A 223 -4.45 -14.96 4.62
N GLU A 224 -5.09 -13.81 4.47
CA GLU A 224 -4.44 -12.51 4.70
C GLU A 224 -3.99 -12.31 6.16
N ALA A 225 -4.70 -12.87 7.12
CA ALA A 225 -4.28 -12.85 8.52
C ALA A 225 -2.98 -13.66 8.73
N GLU A 226 -2.81 -14.77 7.99
CA GLU A 226 -1.56 -15.54 7.94
C GLU A 226 -0.45 -14.71 7.29
N HIS A 227 -0.72 -14.08 6.13
CA HIS A 227 0.24 -13.25 5.40
C HIS A 227 0.78 -12.11 6.28
N LEU A 228 -0.13 -11.35 6.91
CA LEU A 228 0.22 -10.28 7.84
C LEU A 228 1.07 -10.77 9.01
N ALA A 229 0.73 -11.92 9.60
CA ALA A 229 1.49 -12.49 10.71
C ALA A 229 2.91 -12.88 10.26
N LEU A 230 3.03 -13.50 9.08
CA LEU A 230 4.31 -13.88 8.48
C LEU A 230 5.17 -12.66 8.18
N VAL A 231 4.68 -11.69 7.40
CA VAL A 231 5.44 -10.49 7.01
C VAL A 231 5.89 -9.69 8.23
N LYS A 232 5.01 -9.52 9.21
CA LYS A 232 5.34 -8.86 10.48
C LYS A 232 6.43 -9.62 11.24
N GLY A 233 6.33 -10.95 11.30
CA GLY A 233 7.33 -11.81 11.93
C GLY A 233 8.69 -11.74 11.24
N TRP A 234 8.70 -11.85 9.91
CA TRP A 234 9.90 -11.77 9.08
C TRP A 234 10.63 -10.44 9.24
N LEU A 235 9.89 -9.32 9.19
CA LEU A 235 10.46 -7.99 9.40
C LEU A 235 11.09 -7.88 10.79
N ALA A 236 10.36 -8.28 11.84
CA ALA A 236 10.83 -8.22 13.21
C ALA A 236 12.10 -9.07 13.42
N ALA A 237 12.13 -10.29 12.87
CA ALA A 237 13.31 -11.15 12.89
C ALA A 237 14.48 -10.54 12.12
N GLY A 238 14.21 -9.96 10.94
CA GLY A 238 15.23 -9.36 10.07
C GLY A 238 15.93 -8.18 10.71
N VAL A 239 15.15 -7.26 11.27
CA VAL A 239 15.65 -6.08 12.00
C VAL A 239 16.40 -6.51 13.26
N SER A 240 15.85 -7.46 14.04
CA SER A 240 16.48 -7.93 15.28
C SER A 240 17.82 -8.63 15.03
N THR A 241 17.89 -9.44 13.97
CA THR A 241 19.12 -10.14 13.57
C THR A 241 20.19 -9.14 13.15
N GLU A 242 19.83 -8.16 12.32
CA GLU A 242 20.77 -7.12 11.89
C GLU A 242 21.26 -6.26 13.07
N ALA A 243 20.37 -5.85 13.96
CA ALA A 243 20.73 -5.04 15.13
C ALA A 243 21.69 -5.76 16.11
N ARG A 244 21.74 -7.10 16.07
CA ARG A 244 22.63 -7.92 16.89
C ARG A 244 23.86 -8.41 16.14
N ALA A 245 23.91 -8.21 14.82
CA ALA A 245 25.04 -8.63 14.01
C ALA A 245 26.30 -7.89 14.48
N PRO A 246 27.45 -8.56 14.57
CA PRO A 246 28.70 -7.87 14.83
C PRO A 246 28.95 -6.85 13.73
N MET A 247 29.42 -5.66 14.12
CA MET A 247 29.92 -4.65 13.19
C MET A 247 31.26 -5.15 12.62
N ASP A 248 31.23 -6.13 11.71
CA ASP A 248 32.45 -6.64 11.08
C ASP A 248 33.07 -5.53 10.23
N SER A 249 34.14 -4.95 10.79
CA SER A 249 34.99 -3.90 10.21
C SER A 249 34.28 -3.01 9.20
N ALA A 250 33.30 -2.23 9.66
CA ALA A 250 32.95 -1.00 8.97
C ALA A 250 34.28 -0.25 8.80
N THR A 251 34.79 -0.22 7.57
CA THR A 251 35.88 0.68 7.20
C THR A 251 35.37 2.05 7.60
N LEU A 252 35.84 2.54 8.75
CA LEU A 252 35.60 3.90 9.18
C LEU A 252 35.91 4.75 7.95
N PRO A 253 34.94 5.49 7.39
CA PRO A 253 35.23 6.34 6.26
C PRO A 253 36.41 7.20 6.70
N ALA A 254 37.48 7.21 5.90
CA ALA A 254 38.65 8.02 6.18
C ALA A 254 38.16 9.43 6.53
N GLN A 255 38.59 9.93 7.69
CA GLN A 255 38.25 11.30 8.08
C GLN A 255 38.69 12.22 6.93
N PRO A 256 37.83 13.17 6.52
CA PRO A 256 38.16 14.12 5.46
C PRO A 256 39.39 14.95 5.79
#